data_AF-A0A7H8PHD0-F1
#
_entry.id   AF-A0A7H8PHD0-F1
#
_cell.length_a   1.000
_cell.length_b   1.000
_cell.length_c   1.000
_cell.angle_alpha   90.00
_cell.angle_beta   90.00
_cell.angle_gamma   90.00
#
_symmetry.space_group_name_H-M   'P 1'
#
loop_
_entity.id
_entity.type
_entity.pdbx_description
1 polymer ?
#
loop_
_entity_poly.entity_id
_entity_poly.type
_entity_poly.pdbx_seq_one_letter_code
_entity_poly.pdbx_strand_id
1 'polypeptide(L)'
;MNSRDRYAEIINGMKSEDKMVQWRTMVKWCILWIEVEKKELKPLLEFIKACKEMGFWQRYYPSQSHCALGLSLGKNYEERYHLPMVYVSYNPVENNFAIQYQKGQGGETVRVVCGSRISKKEWRDIERWLDNEKKNSRSLENE
;
A
#
# COMPACT_ATOMS: atom_id res chain seq x y z
N MET A 1 5.54 7.01 25.59
CA MET A 1 4.57 7.46 24.58
C MET A 1 3.42 6.46 24.56
N ASN A 2 2.18 6.90 24.79
CA ASN A 2 1.03 5.99 24.82
C ASN A 2 0.61 5.61 23.37
N SER A 3 -0.29 4.65 23.20
CA SER A 3 -0.73 4.21 21.86
C SER A 3 -1.38 5.33 21.05
N ARG A 4 -2.16 6.21 21.70
CA ARG A 4 -2.84 7.34 21.07
C ARG A 4 -1.84 8.33 20.45
N ASP A 5 -0.77 8.65 21.14
CA ASP A 5 0.29 9.53 20.63
C ASP A 5 0.98 8.92 19.40
N ARG A 6 1.25 7.60 19.42
CA ARG A 6 1.82 6.88 18.27
C ARG A 6 0.87 6.92 17.06
N TYR A 7 -0.44 6.74 17.27
CA TYR A 7 -1.43 6.84 16.20
C TYR A 7 -1.49 8.26 15.62
N ALA A 8 -1.45 9.29 16.47
CA ALA A 8 -1.42 10.68 16.01
C ALA A 8 -0.17 10.99 15.17
N GLU A 9 1.00 10.52 15.60
CA GLU A 9 2.25 10.64 14.85
C GLU A 9 2.13 9.98 13.46
N ILE A 10 1.54 8.77 13.41
CA ILE A 10 1.34 8.05 12.15
C ILE A 10 0.39 8.81 11.21
N ILE A 11 -0.74 9.29 11.72
CA ILE A 11 -1.71 10.05 10.92
C ILE A 11 -1.05 11.30 10.32
N ASN A 12 -0.27 12.03 11.12
CA ASN A 12 0.42 13.22 10.66
C ASN A 12 1.52 12.89 9.65
N GLY A 13 2.29 11.82 9.88
CA GLY A 13 3.34 11.37 8.95
C GLY A 13 2.78 10.97 7.58
N MET A 14 1.59 10.34 7.53
CA MET A 14 0.95 9.97 6.26
C MET A 14 0.39 11.16 5.48
N LYS A 15 0.17 12.31 6.14
CA LYS A 15 -0.23 13.57 5.48
C LYS A 15 0.95 14.35 4.91
N SER A 16 2.19 13.95 5.20
CA SER A 16 3.38 14.62 4.69
C SER A 16 3.42 14.56 3.16
N GLU A 17 3.88 15.64 2.51
CA GLU A 17 4.16 15.62 1.07
C GLU A 17 5.46 14.87 0.74
N ASP A 18 6.31 14.61 1.73
CA ASP A 18 7.54 13.86 1.57
C ASP A 18 7.26 12.36 1.53
N LYS A 19 7.49 11.76 0.35
CA LYS A 19 7.34 10.33 0.09
C LYS A 19 8.14 9.46 1.07
N MET A 20 9.36 9.87 1.41
CA MET A 20 10.22 9.12 2.33
C MET A 20 9.68 9.18 3.76
N VAL A 21 9.07 10.30 4.15
CA VAL A 21 8.35 10.40 5.44
C VAL A 21 7.14 9.46 5.44
N GLN A 22 6.35 9.43 4.37
CA GLN A 22 5.22 8.50 4.26
C GLN A 22 5.66 7.03 4.35
N TRP A 23 6.73 6.62 3.67
CA TRP A 23 7.25 5.24 3.75
C TRP A 23 7.75 4.86 5.13
N ARG A 24 8.52 5.74 5.78
CA ARG A 24 8.95 5.52 7.17
C ARG A 24 7.74 5.41 8.10
N THR A 25 6.70 6.19 7.83
CA THR A 25 5.46 6.17 8.60
C THR A 25 4.68 4.87 8.38
N MET A 26 4.66 4.34 7.17
CA MET A 26 4.05 3.04 6.85
C MET A 26 4.73 1.89 7.59
N VAL A 27 6.07 1.92 7.70
CA VAL A 27 6.82 0.96 8.53
C VAL A 27 6.42 1.07 10.01
N LYS A 28 6.39 2.29 10.56
CA LYS A 28 5.98 2.54 11.96
C LYS A 28 4.56 2.02 12.22
N TRP A 29 3.65 2.25 11.28
CA TRP A 29 2.27 1.79 11.36
C TRP A 29 2.16 0.26 11.39
N CYS A 30 2.87 -0.42 10.50
CA CYS A 30 2.86 -1.89 10.48
C CYS A 30 3.46 -2.49 11.76
N ILE A 31 4.53 -1.88 12.29
CA ILE A 31 5.14 -2.27 13.57
C ILE A 31 4.14 -2.08 14.72
N LEU A 32 3.44 -0.95 14.75
CA LEU A 32 2.42 -0.68 15.78
C LEU A 32 1.33 -1.77 15.78
N TRP A 33 0.85 -2.18 14.61
CA TRP A 33 -0.18 -3.22 14.50
C TRP A 33 0.32 -4.59 14.98
N ILE A 34 1.59 -4.90 14.76
CA ILE A 34 2.20 -6.13 15.26
C ILE A 34 2.38 -6.08 16.77
N GLU A 35 2.95 -5.00 17.29
CA GLU A 35 3.37 -4.91 18.70
C GLU A 35 2.22 -4.61 19.66
N VAL A 36 1.32 -3.71 19.27
CA VAL A 36 0.24 -3.19 20.11
C VAL A 36 -1.05 -3.96 19.83
N GLU A 37 -1.46 -4.03 18.57
CA GLU A 37 -2.71 -4.68 18.16
C GLU A 37 -2.58 -6.20 18.00
N LYS A 38 -1.39 -6.76 18.24
CA LYS A 38 -1.06 -8.19 18.17
C LYS A 38 -1.47 -8.85 16.84
N LYS A 39 -1.43 -8.11 15.73
CA LYS A 39 -1.74 -8.62 14.40
C LYS A 39 -0.55 -9.39 13.81
N GLU A 40 -0.84 -10.49 13.13
CA GLU A 40 0.17 -11.32 12.45
C GLU A 40 0.57 -10.74 11.07
N LEU A 41 1.22 -9.57 11.09
CA LEU A 41 1.60 -8.82 9.87
C LEU A 41 3.10 -8.82 9.57
N LYS A 42 3.88 -9.72 10.17
CA LYS A 42 5.33 -9.83 9.90
C LYS A 42 5.63 -9.99 8.40
N PRO A 43 4.92 -10.84 7.63
CA PRO A 43 5.16 -10.96 6.19
C PRO A 43 4.87 -9.65 5.42
N LEU A 44 3.85 -8.90 5.82
CA LEU A 44 3.58 -7.58 5.23
C LEU A 44 4.70 -6.58 5.52
N LEU A 45 5.26 -6.59 6.73
CA LEU A 45 6.42 -5.77 7.07
C LEU A 45 7.66 -6.13 6.23
N GLU A 46 7.88 -7.42 5.98
CA GLU A 46 8.94 -7.89 5.08
C GLU A 46 8.71 -7.45 3.63
N PHE A 47 7.47 -7.50 3.16
CA PHE A 47 7.10 -6.96 1.84
C PHE A 47 7.35 -5.45 1.73
N ILE A 48 7.01 -4.67 2.76
CA ILE A 48 7.30 -3.22 2.82
C ILE A 48 8.82 -2.94 2.74
N LYS A 49 9.64 -3.78 3.38
CA LYS A 49 11.11 -3.69 3.29
C LYS A 49 11.61 -4.05 1.88
N ALA A 50 11.07 -5.11 1.28
CA ALA A 50 11.39 -5.49 -0.09
C ALA A 50 11.03 -4.39 -1.10
N CYS A 51 9.94 -3.64 -0.88
CA CYS A 51 9.62 -2.45 -1.70
C CYS A 51 10.79 -1.45 -1.75
N LYS A 52 11.54 -1.28 -0.65
CA LYS A 52 12.71 -0.39 -0.62
C LYS A 52 13.83 -0.91 -1.52
N GLU A 53 14.11 -2.20 -1.44
CA GLU A 53 15.15 -2.88 -2.22
C GLU A 53 14.82 -2.85 -3.72
N MET A 54 13.55 -2.97 -4.06
CA MET A 54 13.04 -2.96 -5.44
C MET A 54 12.86 -1.54 -6.02
N GLY A 55 13.20 -0.48 -5.29
CA GLY A 55 13.11 0.89 -5.78
C GLY A 55 11.69 1.50 -5.76
N PHE A 56 10.72 0.82 -5.15
CA PHE A 56 9.34 1.31 -5.07
C PHE A 56 9.25 2.56 -4.19
N TRP A 57 10.12 2.68 -3.19
CA TRP A 57 10.13 3.82 -2.26
C TRP A 57 10.37 5.16 -2.96
N GLN A 58 11.11 5.13 -4.08
CA GLN A 58 11.46 6.30 -4.87
C GLN A 58 10.34 6.66 -5.85
N ARG A 59 9.60 5.65 -6.34
CA ARG A 59 8.61 5.79 -7.41
C ARG A 59 7.20 6.05 -6.87
N TYR A 60 6.71 5.19 -5.99
CA TYR A 60 5.32 5.20 -5.56
C TYR A 60 5.14 5.78 -4.16
N TYR A 61 3.99 6.38 -3.93
CA TYR A 61 3.54 6.81 -2.60
C TYR A 61 2.79 5.67 -1.90
N PRO A 62 3.08 5.41 -0.62
CA PRO A 62 2.35 4.43 0.15
C PRO A 62 1.05 5.05 0.71
N SER A 63 0.06 4.21 0.94
CA SER A 63 -1.17 4.56 1.65
C SER A 63 -1.56 3.46 2.63
N GLN A 64 -2.22 3.87 3.71
CA GLN A 64 -2.73 2.94 4.70
C GLN A 64 -4.16 2.56 4.35
N SER A 65 -4.48 1.27 4.37
CA SER A 65 -5.87 0.79 4.33
C SER A 65 -5.98 -0.50 5.12
N HIS A 66 -6.58 -0.44 6.32
CA HIS A 66 -6.71 -1.61 7.21
C HIS A 66 -5.38 -2.37 7.31
N CYS A 67 -5.35 -3.72 7.28
CA CYS A 67 -4.11 -4.53 7.25
C CYS A 67 -3.37 -4.53 5.89
N ALA A 68 -3.44 -3.48 5.07
CA ALA A 68 -2.87 -3.47 3.73
C ALA A 68 -1.92 -2.29 3.48
N LEU A 69 -0.91 -2.54 2.65
CA LEU A 69 -0.10 -1.52 1.99
C LEU A 69 -0.79 -1.13 0.68
N GLY A 70 -1.28 0.09 0.58
CA GLY A 70 -1.68 0.67 -0.69
C GLY A 70 -0.50 1.37 -1.38
N LEU A 71 -0.44 1.31 -2.70
CA LEU A 71 0.56 1.95 -3.55
C LEU A 71 -0.13 2.73 -4.66
N SER A 72 0.38 3.92 -4.97
CA SER A 72 -0.09 4.73 -6.09
C SER A 72 0.99 5.72 -6.53
N LEU A 73 0.82 6.32 -7.70
CA LEU A 73 1.59 7.50 -8.10
C LEU A 73 1.07 8.78 -7.40
N GLY A 74 -0.17 8.76 -6.89
CA GLY A 74 -0.77 9.89 -6.18
C GLY A 74 -0.25 10.06 -4.75
N LYS A 75 0.17 11.26 -4.39
CA LYS A 75 0.75 11.58 -3.07
C LYS A 75 -0.27 11.67 -1.94
N ASN A 76 -1.52 11.99 -2.27
CA ASN A 76 -2.60 12.24 -1.33
C ASN A 76 -3.91 11.58 -1.79
N TYR A 77 -4.98 11.74 -1.02
CA TYR A 77 -6.28 11.14 -1.30
C TYR A 77 -6.88 11.60 -2.64
N GLU A 78 -6.84 12.90 -2.93
CA GLU A 78 -7.43 13.49 -4.14
C GLU A 78 -6.77 12.93 -5.40
N GLU A 79 -5.44 12.87 -5.45
CA GLU A 79 -4.72 12.29 -6.58
C GLU A 79 -4.99 10.78 -6.71
N ARG A 80 -5.00 10.04 -5.58
CA ARG A 80 -5.25 8.59 -5.55
C ARG A 80 -6.66 8.20 -5.97
N TYR A 81 -7.63 9.10 -5.81
CA TYR A 81 -8.99 8.86 -6.23
C TYR A 81 -9.07 8.59 -7.74
N HIS A 82 -8.22 9.27 -8.53
CA HIS A 82 -8.19 9.14 -9.98
C HIS A 82 -7.09 8.20 -10.49
N LEU A 83 -5.98 8.06 -9.77
CA LEU A 83 -4.81 7.30 -10.22
C LEU A 83 -4.88 5.80 -9.88
N PRO A 84 -4.20 4.93 -10.65
CA PRO A 84 -4.16 3.51 -10.36
C PRO A 84 -3.68 3.24 -8.93
N MET A 85 -4.30 2.27 -8.27
CA MET A 85 -3.89 1.83 -6.95
C MET A 85 -3.67 0.33 -6.92
N VAL A 86 -2.75 -0.09 -6.06
CA VAL A 86 -2.56 -1.50 -5.68
C VAL A 86 -2.58 -1.60 -4.18
N TYR A 87 -3.44 -2.46 -3.62
CA TYR A 87 -3.39 -2.84 -2.22
C TYR A 87 -2.82 -4.25 -2.07
N VAL A 88 -1.81 -4.39 -1.22
CA VAL A 88 -1.22 -5.67 -0.86
C VAL A 88 -1.51 -5.95 0.60
N SER A 89 -2.20 -7.06 0.87
CA SER A 89 -2.52 -7.53 2.22
C SER A 89 -2.03 -8.94 2.43
N TYR A 90 -1.83 -9.32 3.69
CA TYR A 90 -1.44 -10.66 4.09
C TYR A 90 -2.55 -11.28 4.95
N ASN A 91 -2.98 -12.49 4.58
CA ASN A 91 -3.92 -13.30 5.36
C ASN A 91 -3.14 -14.32 6.19
N PRO A 92 -3.10 -14.19 7.52
CA PRO A 92 -2.37 -15.13 8.38
C PRO A 92 -3.05 -16.50 8.46
N VAL A 93 -4.38 -16.58 8.32
CA VAL A 93 -5.14 -17.84 8.42
C VAL A 93 -4.81 -18.76 7.25
N GLU A 94 -4.77 -18.19 6.04
CA GLU A 94 -4.48 -18.94 4.81
C GLU A 94 -2.99 -18.88 4.42
N ASN A 95 -2.17 -18.17 5.19
CA ASN A 95 -0.74 -17.96 4.94
C ASN A 95 -0.46 -17.49 3.50
N ASN A 96 -1.17 -16.45 3.06
CA ASN A 96 -1.12 -15.99 1.68
C ASN A 96 -1.16 -14.47 1.57
N PHE A 97 -0.66 -13.95 0.45
CA PHE A 97 -0.86 -12.55 0.09
C PHE A 97 -2.07 -12.39 -0.83
N ALA A 98 -2.73 -11.25 -0.74
CA ALA A 98 -3.69 -10.81 -1.75
C ALA A 98 -3.26 -9.46 -2.33
N ILE A 99 -3.28 -9.37 -3.66
CA ILE A 99 -3.05 -8.14 -4.40
C ILE A 99 -4.38 -7.70 -5.00
N GLN A 100 -4.80 -6.48 -4.67
CA GLN A 100 -5.99 -5.85 -5.17
C GLN A 100 -5.60 -4.68 -6.07
N TYR A 101 -5.85 -4.81 -7.37
CA TYR A 101 -5.63 -3.79 -8.39
C TYR A 101 -6.90 -2.95 -8.54
N GLN A 102 -6.79 -1.64 -8.37
CA GLN A 102 -7.93 -0.72 -8.47
C GLN A 102 -7.68 0.38 -9.50
N LYS A 103 -8.74 0.72 -10.25
CA LYS A 103 -8.77 1.91 -11.11
C LYS A 103 -9.19 3.14 -10.30
N GLY A 104 -8.25 3.72 -9.55
CA GLY A 104 -8.58 4.76 -8.57
C GLY A 104 -9.11 4.19 -7.26
N GLN A 105 -9.02 4.98 -6.20
CA GLN A 105 -9.51 4.59 -4.88
C GLN A 105 -11.02 4.27 -4.90
N GLY A 106 -11.38 3.05 -4.51
CA GLY A 106 -12.78 2.59 -4.48
C GLY A 106 -13.38 2.33 -5.87
N GLY A 107 -12.54 2.26 -6.91
CA GLY A 107 -12.95 1.91 -8.27
C GLY A 107 -13.06 0.40 -8.50
N GLU A 108 -13.23 0.04 -9.78
CA GLU A 108 -13.24 -1.36 -10.24
C GLU A 108 -12.01 -2.09 -9.73
N THR A 109 -12.23 -3.29 -9.21
CA THR A 109 -11.23 -4.08 -8.52
C THR A 109 -10.98 -5.41 -9.22
N VAL A 110 -9.71 -5.73 -9.48
CA VAL A 110 -9.26 -7.10 -9.77
C VAL A 110 -8.45 -7.60 -8.57
N ARG A 111 -8.78 -8.79 -8.05
CA ARG A 111 -8.06 -9.41 -6.93
C ARG A 111 -7.33 -10.67 -7.38
N VAL A 112 -6.08 -10.79 -6.98
CA VAL A 112 -5.24 -11.98 -7.17
C VAL A 112 -4.79 -12.47 -5.80
N VAL A 113 -4.97 -13.76 -5.52
CA VAL A 113 -4.39 -14.40 -4.34
C VAL A 113 -3.07 -15.04 -4.76
N CYS A 114 -2.02 -14.67 -4.05
CA CYS A 114 -0.65 -15.13 -4.24
C CYS A 114 -0.32 -16.18 -3.18
N GLY A 115 0.84 -16.85 -3.28
CA GLY A 115 1.30 -17.72 -2.21
C GLY A 115 1.71 -16.96 -0.95
N SER A 116 2.44 -17.64 -0.05
CA SER A 116 3.04 -17.03 1.15
C SER A 116 4.14 -16.00 0.85
N ARG A 117 4.51 -15.84 -0.43
CA ARG A 117 5.51 -14.87 -0.92
C ARG A 117 5.07 -14.29 -2.25
N ILE A 118 5.45 -13.04 -2.48
CA ILE A 118 5.30 -12.35 -3.77
C ILE A 118 6.46 -12.75 -4.69
N SER A 119 6.14 -13.37 -5.81
CA SER A 119 7.07 -13.75 -6.88
C SER A 119 7.49 -12.55 -7.73
N LYS A 120 8.56 -12.74 -8.50
CA LYS A 120 9.04 -11.75 -9.49
C LYS A 120 7.98 -11.40 -10.54
N LYS A 121 7.04 -12.31 -10.86
CA LYS A 121 5.95 -12.00 -11.79
C LYS A 121 4.99 -11.01 -11.15
N GLU A 122 4.56 -11.26 -9.92
CA GLU A 122 3.63 -10.38 -9.21
C GLU A 122 4.22 -8.99 -8.97
N TRP A 123 5.52 -8.88 -8.63
CA TRP A 123 6.20 -7.59 -8.57
C TRP A 123 6.10 -6.80 -9.88
N ARG A 124 6.40 -7.45 -11.02
CA ARG A 124 6.30 -6.83 -12.35
C ARG A 124 4.87 -6.45 -12.71
N ASP A 125 3.90 -7.27 -12.31
CA ASP A 125 2.48 -7.00 -12.56
C ASP A 125 2.00 -5.79 -11.73
N ILE A 126 2.48 -5.63 -10.49
CA ILE A 126 2.24 -4.42 -9.68
C ILE A 126 2.81 -3.18 -10.37
N GLU A 127 4.09 -3.20 -10.77
CA GLU A 127 4.70 -2.05 -11.46
C GLU A 127 3.93 -1.69 -12.73
N ARG A 128 3.67 -2.69 -13.58
CA ARG A 128 2.95 -2.49 -14.84
C ARG A 128 1.56 -1.90 -14.61
N TRP A 129 0.87 -2.30 -13.55
CA TRP A 129 -0.43 -1.74 -13.22
C TRP A 129 -0.33 -0.27 -12.86
N LEU A 130 0.59 0.07 -11.95
CA LEU A 130 0.78 1.42 -11.43
C LEU A 130 1.28 2.39 -12.51
N ASP A 131 2.17 1.94 -13.40
CA ASP A 131 2.75 2.77 -14.46
C ASP A 131 1.81 3.00 -15.66
N ASN A 132 0.72 2.25 -15.78
CA ASN A 132 -0.20 2.32 -16.92
C ASN A 132 -1.43 3.21 -16.62
N GLU A 133 -1.17 4.45 -16.20
CA GLU A 133 -2.19 5.44 -15.83
C GLU A 133 -3.30 5.57 -16.89
N LYS A 134 -2.94 5.68 -18.17
CA LYS A 134 -3.92 5.87 -19.25
C LYS A 134 -5.00 4.78 -19.31
N LYS A 135 -4.68 3.54 -18.96
CA LYS A 135 -5.63 2.41 -19.00
C LYS A 135 -6.24 2.09 -17.63
N ASN A 136 -5.52 2.42 -16.56
CA ASN A 136 -5.84 1.97 -15.21
C ASN A 136 -6.24 3.11 -14.28
N SER A 137 -6.27 4.36 -14.74
CA SER A 137 -6.89 5.45 -14.00
C SER A 137 -8.41 5.34 -14.07
N ARG A 138 -9.08 5.93 -13.08
CA ARG A 138 -10.54 6.09 -13.12
C ARG A 138 -10.90 7.03 -14.27
N SER A 139 -11.87 6.63 -15.10
CA SER A 139 -12.41 7.52 -16.12
C SER A 139 -13.04 8.73 -15.41
N LEU A 140 -12.65 9.94 -15.81
CA LEU A 140 -13.45 11.13 -15.51
C LEU A 140 -14.71 10.99 -16.35
N GLU A 141 -15.76 10.38 -15.80
CA GLU A 141 -17.09 10.58 -16.36
C GLU A 141 -17.39 12.07 -16.18
N ASN A 142 -17.64 12.76 -17.30
CA ASN A 142 -18.00 14.17 -17.32
C ASN A 142 -19.18 14.39 -16.36
N GLU A 143 -18.94 15.08 -15.24
CA GLU A 143 -20.00 15.77 -14.51
C GLU A 143 -20.56 16.93 -15.36
#